data_AF-A0A1F5ZQB8-F1
#
_entry.id   AF-A0A1F5ZQB8-F1
#
_cell.length_a   1.000
_cell.length_b   1.000
_cell.length_c   1.000
_cell.angle_alpha   90.00
_cell.angle_beta   90.00
_cell.angle_gamma   90.00
#
_symmetry.space_group_name_H-M   'P 1'
#
loop_
_entity.id
_entity.type
_entity.pdbx_description
1 polymer ?
#
loop_
_entity_poly.entity_id
_entity_poly.type
_entity_poly.pdbx_seq_one_letter_code
_entity_poly.pdbx_strand_id
1 'polypeptide(L)'
;MALIDLAQYDILDLILASKWSEEEQMEIVKVYTEAFSVALSDAIGSELKEGDQAEMDKLMQDPTVTWEMIMKFYTDRIPQLEEKIVYLAMSFKKAYVLDVYKSKLEEYKTAQNNDGLAAWEQIFKDGLADNWNEVVRLLKIVETMPSSPTPAATISQ
;
A
#
# COMPACT_ATOMS: atom_id res chain seq x y z
N MET A 1 5.83 11.41 -14.37
CA MET A 1 4.48 11.45 -13.78
C MET A 1 4.35 10.56 -12.54
N ALA A 2 5.06 9.42 -12.46
CA ALA A 2 5.11 8.54 -11.28
C ALA A 2 5.39 9.22 -9.91
N LEU A 3 6.27 10.22 -9.86
CA LEU A 3 6.58 10.95 -8.61
C LEU A 3 5.41 11.82 -8.09
N ILE A 4 4.52 12.29 -8.96
CA ILE A 4 3.33 13.07 -8.56
C ILE A 4 2.28 12.15 -7.95
N ASP A 5 2.13 10.94 -8.50
CA ASP A 5 1.24 9.90 -7.97
C ASP A 5 1.75 9.39 -6.59
N LEU A 6 3.07 9.35 -6.36
CA LEU A 6 3.66 8.95 -5.08
C LEU A 6 3.27 9.88 -3.92
N ALA A 7 3.29 11.20 -4.15
CA ALA A 7 2.88 12.19 -3.16
C ALA A 7 1.38 12.14 -2.84
N GLN A 8 0.56 11.66 -3.78
CA GLN A 8 -0.87 11.44 -3.53
C GLN A 8 -1.08 10.24 -2.60
N TYR A 9 -0.32 9.16 -2.73
CA TYR A 9 -0.40 8.05 -1.79
C TYR A 9 0.11 8.39 -0.40
N ASP A 10 1.12 9.27 -0.27
CA ASP A 10 1.58 9.74 1.06
C ASP A 10 0.52 10.58 1.79
N ILE A 11 -0.30 11.36 1.04
CA ILE A 11 -1.47 12.05 1.61
C ILE A 11 -2.53 11.04 2.07
N LEU A 12 -2.68 9.92 1.38
CA LEU A 12 -3.62 8.87 1.75
C LEU A 12 -3.12 8.12 2.99
N ASP A 13 -1.82 7.77 3.08
CA ASP A 13 -1.20 7.23 4.30
C ASP A 13 -1.38 8.15 5.51
N LEU A 14 -1.30 9.48 5.32
CA LEU A 14 -1.54 10.45 6.39
C LEU A 14 -3.01 10.49 6.86
N ILE A 15 -3.96 10.36 5.93
CA ILE A 15 -5.40 10.28 6.27
C ILE A 15 -5.68 8.96 7.00
N LEU A 16 -5.06 7.85 6.56
CA LEU A 16 -5.14 6.55 7.22
C LEU A 16 -4.54 6.58 8.64
N ALA A 17 -3.36 7.19 8.81
CA ALA A 17 -2.73 7.32 10.13
C ALA A 17 -3.61 8.06 11.16
N SER A 18 -4.48 8.96 10.71
CA SER A 18 -5.35 9.77 11.57
C SER A 18 -6.68 9.10 11.97
N LYS A 19 -7.05 7.97 11.34
CA LYS A 19 -8.39 7.36 11.49
C LYS A 19 -8.37 5.94 12.08
N TRP A 20 -7.20 5.32 12.25
CA TRP A 20 -7.05 3.98 12.82
C TRP A 20 -6.05 3.96 13.97
N SER A 21 -6.19 2.97 14.85
CA SER A 21 -5.17 2.68 15.84
C SER A 21 -3.88 2.16 15.18
N GLU A 22 -2.73 2.34 15.83
CA GLU A 22 -1.46 1.80 15.33
C GLU A 22 -1.49 0.27 15.16
N GLU A 23 -2.23 -0.45 16.00
CA GLU A 23 -2.36 -1.92 15.92
C GLU A 23 -3.07 -2.38 14.64
N GLU A 24 -4.19 -1.74 14.28
CA GLU A 24 -4.91 -2.06 13.03
C GLU A 24 -4.07 -1.71 11.79
N GLN A 25 -3.29 -0.63 11.86
CA GLN A 25 -2.39 -0.25 10.78
C GLN A 25 -1.27 -1.28 10.61
N MET A 26 -0.65 -1.73 11.71
CA MET A 26 0.44 -2.70 11.66
C MET A 26 0.01 -4.04 11.06
N GLU A 27 -1.20 -4.53 11.35
CA GLU A 27 -1.69 -5.80 10.82
C GLU A 27 -1.80 -5.76 9.29
N ILE A 28 -2.34 -4.67 8.74
CA ILE A 28 -2.47 -4.48 7.29
C ILE A 28 -1.09 -4.24 6.66
N VAL A 29 -0.25 -3.39 7.26
CA VAL A 29 1.11 -3.11 6.77
C VAL A 29 1.94 -4.38 6.69
N LYS A 30 1.82 -5.29 7.67
CA LYS A 30 2.55 -6.56 7.64
C LYS A 30 2.16 -7.43 6.44
N VAL A 31 0.86 -7.63 6.22
CA VAL A 31 0.35 -8.41 5.07
C VAL A 31 0.84 -7.82 3.74
N TYR A 32 0.79 -6.50 3.64
CA TYR A 32 1.21 -5.80 2.42
C TYR A 32 2.73 -5.77 2.23
N THR A 33 3.52 -5.74 3.30
CA THR A 33 4.99 -5.82 3.25
C THR A 33 5.44 -7.21 2.78
N GLU A 34 4.82 -8.26 3.30
CA GLU A 34 5.09 -9.64 2.87
C GLU A 34 4.75 -9.83 1.39
N ALA A 35 3.56 -9.38 0.97
CA ALA A 35 3.15 -9.44 -0.43
C ALA A 35 4.05 -8.60 -1.35
N PHE A 36 4.51 -7.43 -0.90
CA PHE A 36 5.43 -6.59 -1.67
C PHE A 36 6.77 -7.30 -1.87
N SER A 37 7.30 -7.92 -0.82
CA SER A 37 8.55 -8.69 -0.89
C SER A 37 8.46 -9.84 -1.89
N VAL A 38 7.33 -10.57 -1.90
CA VAL A 38 7.11 -11.66 -2.85
C VAL A 38 7.02 -11.13 -4.28
N ALA A 39 6.19 -10.11 -4.51
CA ALA A 39 6.02 -9.53 -5.84
C ALA A 39 7.32 -8.90 -6.38
N LEU A 40 8.13 -8.30 -5.50
CA LEU A 40 9.44 -7.78 -5.86
C LEU A 40 10.37 -8.91 -6.25
N SER A 41 10.43 -9.98 -5.45
CA SER A 41 11.23 -11.17 -5.74
C SER A 41 10.85 -11.79 -7.07
N ASP A 42 9.57 -11.87 -7.41
CA ASP A 42 9.10 -12.41 -8.70
C ASP A 42 9.48 -11.48 -9.87
N ALA A 43 9.29 -10.17 -9.69
CA ALA A 43 9.57 -9.17 -10.71
C ALA A 43 11.07 -9.07 -11.05
N ILE A 44 11.95 -9.25 -10.07
CA ILE A 44 13.41 -9.22 -10.27
C ILE A 44 13.99 -10.61 -10.55
N GLY A 45 13.41 -11.66 -9.98
CA GLY A 45 13.96 -13.02 -10.02
C GLY A 45 13.95 -13.61 -11.42
N SER A 46 12.96 -13.25 -12.24
CA SER A 46 12.90 -13.66 -13.65
C SER A 46 14.01 -13.07 -14.54
N GLU A 47 14.67 -12.00 -14.09
CA GLU A 47 15.74 -11.32 -14.83
C GLU A 47 17.13 -11.84 -14.40
N LEU A 48 17.21 -12.57 -13.27
CA LEU A 48 18.44 -13.20 -12.79
C LEU A 48 18.71 -14.51 -13.51
N LYS A 49 19.96 -14.72 -13.91
CA LYS A 49 20.43 -15.87 -14.69
C LYS A 49 21.04 -16.95 -13.81
N GLU A 50 21.13 -18.14 -14.37
CA GLU A 50 21.89 -19.25 -13.78
C GLU A 50 23.38 -18.84 -13.64
N GLY A 51 23.81 -18.62 -12.39
CA GLY A 51 25.15 -18.10 -12.05
C GLY A 51 25.12 -16.83 -11.19
N ASP A 52 24.06 -16.03 -11.27
CA ASP A 52 23.93 -14.79 -10.51
C ASP A 52 23.86 -15.05 -8.99
N GLN A 53 23.21 -16.15 -8.58
CA GLN A 53 23.18 -16.56 -7.17
C GLN A 53 24.60 -16.81 -6.62
N ALA A 54 25.44 -17.54 -7.36
CA ALA A 54 26.80 -17.86 -6.91
C ALA A 54 27.71 -16.63 -6.88
N GLU A 55 27.45 -15.64 -7.74
CA GLU A 55 28.16 -14.37 -7.73
C GLU A 55 27.70 -13.47 -6.58
N MET A 56 26.40 -13.44 -6.29
CA MET A 56 25.85 -12.76 -5.10
C MET A 56 26.37 -13.40 -3.80
N ASP A 57 26.43 -14.73 -3.71
CA ASP A 57 26.95 -15.43 -2.53
C ASP A 57 28.43 -15.09 -2.28
N LYS A 58 29.24 -14.97 -3.35
CA LYS A 58 30.63 -14.51 -3.24
C LYS A 58 30.71 -13.05 -2.78
N LEU A 59 29.85 -12.19 -3.31
CA LEU A 59 29.79 -10.77 -2.96
C LEU A 59 29.42 -10.60 -1.47
N MET A 60 28.46 -11.37 -0.96
CA MET A 60 28.02 -11.32 0.44
C MET A 60 29.03 -11.92 1.43
N GLN A 61 29.99 -12.72 0.95
CA GLN A 61 31.11 -13.23 1.76
C GLN A 61 32.29 -12.25 1.84
N ASP A 62 32.31 -11.21 1.00
CA ASP A 62 33.35 -10.18 1.01
C ASP A 62 33.09 -9.19 2.17
N PRO A 63 34.00 -9.07 3.16
CA PRO A 63 33.83 -8.15 4.28
C PRO A 63 33.91 -6.66 3.89
N THR A 64 34.32 -6.36 2.66
CA THR A 64 34.38 -4.99 2.10
C THR A 64 33.15 -4.62 1.29
N VAL A 65 32.17 -5.53 1.16
CA VAL A 65 30.94 -5.27 0.41
C VAL A 65 30.22 -4.04 0.95
N THR A 66 29.80 -3.17 0.05
CA THR A 66 28.99 -1.99 0.36
C THR A 66 27.62 -2.08 -0.30
N TRP A 67 26.68 -1.24 0.15
CA TRP A 67 25.35 -1.19 -0.47
C TRP A 67 25.44 -0.80 -1.95
N GLU A 68 26.38 0.09 -2.32
CA GLU A 68 26.59 0.50 -3.72
C GLU A 68 27.02 -0.67 -4.59
N MET A 69 27.85 -1.58 -4.06
CA MET A 69 28.29 -2.78 -4.79
C MET A 69 27.12 -3.75 -5.03
N ILE A 70 26.28 -3.97 -4.02
CA ILE A 70 25.06 -4.77 -4.14
C ILE A 70 24.11 -4.10 -5.13
N MET A 71 23.97 -2.77 -5.07
CA MET A 71 23.06 -2.08 -5.96
C MET A 71 23.50 -2.18 -7.41
N LYS A 72 24.80 -1.99 -7.65
CA LYS A 72 25.43 -2.19 -8.96
C LYS A 72 25.19 -3.60 -9.51
N PHE A 73 25.32 -4.63 -8.67
CA PHE A 73 25.04 -6.01 -9.06
C PHE A 73 23.65 -6.16 -9.68
N TYR A 74 22.62 -5.61 -9.03
CA TYR A 74 21.25 -5.70 -9.52
C TYR A 74 20.99 -4.78 -10.72
N THR A 75 21.47 -3.53 -10.71
CA THR A 75 21.23 -2.59 -11.83
C THR A 75 21.92 -3.02 -13.13
N ASP A 76 23.06 -3.73 -13.04
CA ASP A 76 23.76 -4.25 -14.21
C ASP A 76 23.02 -5.44 -14.86
N ARG A 77 22.15 -6.12 -14.11
CA ARG A 77 21.42 -7.33 -14.56
C ARG A 77 19.97 -7.08 -14.89
N ILE A 78 19.35 -6.13 -14.18
CA ILE A 78 17.92 -5.85 -14.27
C ILE A 78 17.76 -4.49 -14.95
N PRO A 79 17.39 -4.47 -16.25
CA PRO A 79 17.12 -3.22 -16.94
C PRO A 79 15.99 -2.46 -16.24
N GLN A 80 16.17 -1.16 -16.08
CA GLN A 80 15.16 -0.27 -15.48
C GLN A 80 14.75 -0.70 -14.06
N LEU A 81 15.67 -1.29 -13.28
CA LEU A 81 15.41 -1.75 -11.91
C LEU A 81 14.70 -0.69 -11.05
N GLU A 82 15.21 0.54 -11.04
CA GLU A 82 14.61 1.64 -10.26
C GLU A 82 13.17 1.90 -10.69
N GLU A 83 12.89 1.98 -11.99
CA GLU A 83 11.54 2.17 -12.50
C GLU A 83 10.63 0.99 -12.11
N LYS A 84 11.11 -0.25 -12.23
CA LYS A 84 10.36 -1.45 -11.83
C LYS A 84 10.00 -1.43 -10.34
N ILE A 85 10.95 -1.09 -9.46
CA ILE A 85 10.72 -0.95 -8.02
C ILE A 85 9.68 0.15 -7.76
N VAL A 86 9.81 1.31 -8.41
CA VAL A 86 8.87 2.43 -8.26
C VAL A 86 7.46 2.05 -8.73
N TYR A 87 7.31 1.43 -9.90
CA TYR A 87 6.00 0.98 -10.40
C TYR A 87 5.36 -0.08 -9.50
N LEU A 88 6.17 -1.02 -8.98
CA LEU A 88 5.67 -2.03 -8.06
C LEU A 88 5.23 -1.39 -6.74
N ALA A 89 6.04 -0.48 -6.18
CA ALA A 89 5.70 0.24 -4.96
C ALA A 89 4.42 1.07 -5.12
N MET A 90 4.24 1.75 -6.26
CA MET A 90 3.01 2.47 -6.58
C MET A 90 1.79 1.54 -6.66
N SER A 91 1.93 0.41 -7.34
CA SER A 91 0.84 -0.57 -7.48
C SER A 91 0.44 -1.14 -6.11
N PHE A 92 1.42 -1.38 -5.25
CA PHE A 92 1.21 -1.82 -3.88
C PHE A 92 0.51 -0.77 -3.02
N LYS A 93 0.98 0.48 -3.05
CA LYS A 93 0.33 1.59 -2.33
C LYS A 93 -1.13 1.76 -2.76
N LYS A 94 -1.43 1.66 -4.06
CA LYS A 94 -2.81 1.68 -4.57
C LYS A 94 -3.65 0.53 -4.01
N ALA A 95 -3.15 -0.70 -4.09
CA ALA A 95 -3.86 -1.88 -3.61
C ALA A 95 -4.18 -1.76 -2.11
N TYR A 96 -3.19 -1.35 -1.32
CA TYR A 96 -3.33 -1.09 0.11
C TYR A 96 -4.46 -0.10 0.41
N VAL A 97 -4.42 1.07 -0.22
CA VAL A 97 -5.45 2.10 -0.04
C VAL A 97 -6.85 1.58 -0.40
N LEU A 98 -6.96 0.85 -1.51
CA LEU A 98 -8.24 0.30 -1.97
C LEU A 98 -8.81 -0.74 -1.00
N ASP A 99 -7.97 -1.63 -0.47
CA ASP A 99 -8.43 -2.63 0.51
C ASP A 99 -8.86 -1.98 1.82
N VAL A 100 -8.20 -0.89 2.21
CA VAL A 100 -8.60 -0.10 3.38
C VAL A 100 -9.97 0.56 3.14
N TYR A 101 -10.20 1.18 1.98
CA TYR A 101 -11.51 1.76 1.64
C TYR A 101 -12.60 0.70 1.56
N LYS A 102 -12.28 -0.46 0.99
CA LYS A 102 -13.19 -1.60 0.95
C LYS A 102 -13.57 -2.07 2.36
N SER A 103 -12.59 -2.17 3.27
CA SER A 103 -12.83 -2.55 4.66
C SER A 103 -13.77 -1.55 5.36
N LYS A 104 -13.57 -0.25 5.16
CA LYS A 104 -14.48 0.78 5.69
C LYS A 104 -15.88 0.72 5.08
N LEU A 105 -15.97 0.49 3.79
CA LEU A 105 -17.25 0.31 3.13
C LEU A 105 -18.04 -0.86 3.75
N GLU A 106 -17.37 -1.99 4.03
CA GLU A 106 -18.00 -3.15 4.68
C GLU A 106 -18.39 -2.88 6.15
N GLU A 107 -17.62 -2.09 6.90
CA GLU A 107 -18.02 -1.64 8.25
C GLU A 107 -19.33 -0.83 8.21
N TYR A 108 -19.44 0.14 7.30
CA TYR A 108 -20.65 0.98 7.16
C TYR A 108 -21.87 0.16 6.72
N LYS A 109 -21.68 -0.79 5.79
CA LYS A 109 -22.74 -1.73 5.39
C LYS A 109 -23.22 -2.58 6.55
N THR A 110 -22.29 -3.09 7.37
CA THR A 110 -22.60 -3.96 8.50
C THR A 110 -23.31 -3.19 9.62
N ALA A 111 -22.88 -1.96 9.91
CA ALA A 111 -23.48 -1.10 10.92
C ALA A 111 -24.87 -0.57 10.54
N GLN A 112 -25.36 -0.84 9.31
CA GLN A 112 -26.55 -0.21 8.71
C GLN A 112 -26.52 1.32 8.82
N ASN A 113 -25.32 1.88 8.85
CA ASN A 113 -25.12 3.31 8.95
C ASN A 113 -25.24 3.92 7.54
N ASN A 114 -26.42 4.43 7.23
CA ASN A 114 -26.69 5.05 5.93
C ASN A 114 -25.94 6.38 5.76
N ASP A 115 -25.57 7.05 6.85
CA ASP A 115 -24.85 8.31 6.82
C ASP A 115 -23.39 8.03 6.45
N GLY A 116 -22.97 8.51 5.27
CA GLY A 116 -21.61 8.33 4.78
C GLY A 116 -21.38 7.09 3.92
N LEU A 117 -22.30 6.12 3.89
CA LEU A 117 -22.18 4.91 3.05
C LEU A 117 -22.03 5.26 1.56
N ALA A 118 -22.91 6.12 1.04
CA ALA A 118 -22.85 6.55 -0.37
C ALA A 118 -21.54 7.29 -0.70
N ALA A 119 -20.96 8.02 0.27
CA ALA A 119 -19.68 8.69 0.08
C ALA A 119 -18.53 7.68 0.03
N TRP A 120 -18.53 6.66 0.89
CA TRP A 120 -17.54 5.57 0.86
C TRP A 120 -17.65 4.70 -0.39
N GLU A 121 -18.86 4.40 -0.87
CA GLU A 121 -19.08 3.70 -2.14
C GLU A 121 -18.48 4.50 -3.30
N GLN A 122 -18.69 5.82 -3.33
CA GLN A 122 -18.15 6.69 -4.36
C GLN A 122 -16.62 6.82 -4.25
N ILE A 123 -16.06 6.95 -3.04
CA ILE A 123 -14.61 6.95 -2.77
C ILE A 123 -13.97 5.69 -3.34
N PHE A 124 -14.53 4.51 -3.05
CA PHE A 124 -13.97 3.25 -3.54
C PHE A 124 -14.05 3.16 -5.07
N LYS A 125 -15.18 3.55 -5.66
CA LYS A 125 -15.36 3.57 -7.12
C LYS A 125 -14.40 4.52 -7.83
N ASP A 126 -14.21 5.72 -7.29
CA ASP A 126 -13.28 6.71 -7.86
C ASP A 126 -11.82 6.28 -7.69
N GLY A 127 -11.47 5.63 -6.58
CA GLY A 127 -10.15 5.04 -6.37
C GLY A 127 -9.83 3.93 -7.37
N LEU A 128 -10.81 3.07 -7.71
CA LEU A 128 -10.64 2.05 -8.76
C LEU A 128 -10.38 2.67 -10.13
N ALA A 129 -10.99 3.83 -10.40
CA ALA A 129 -10.87 4.57 -11.66
C ALA A 129 -9.68 5.55 -11.70
N ASP A 130 -8.80 5.54 -10.69
CA ASP A 130 -7.67 6.49 -10.55
C ASP A 130 -8.09 7.98 -10.50
N ASN A 131 -9.32 8.26 -10.06
CA ASN A 131 -9.83 9.62 -9.90
C ASN A 131 -9.48 10.19 -8.51
N TRP A 132 -8.17 10.27 -8.22
CA TRP A 132 -7.65 10.59 -6.89
C TRP A 132 -8.03 11.98 -6.38
N ASN A 133 -8.21 12.95 -7.28
CA ASN A 133 -8.68 14.30 -6.91
C ASN A 133 -10.09 14.25 -6.28
N GLU A 134 -10.96 13.41 -6.83
CA GLU A 134 -12.32 13.24 -6.32
C GLU A 134 -12.33 12.44 -5.01
N VAL A 135 -11.49 11.42 -4.91
CA VAL A 135 -11.26 10.67 -3.65
C VAL A 135 -10.87 11.63 -2.53
N VAL A 136 -9.87 12.49 -2.74
CA VAL A 136 -9.44 13.48 -1.74
C VAL A 136 -10.56 14.46 -1.37
N ARG A 137 -11.35 14.90 -2.34
CA ARG A 137 -12.49 15.80 -2.10
C ARG A 137 -13.55 15.12 -1.22
N LEU A 138 -13.88 13.85 -1.50
CA LEU A 138 -14.87 13.08 -0.76
C LEU A 138 -14.39 12.70 0.63
N LEU A 139 -13.11 12.33 0.80
CA LEU A 139 -12.52 12.01 2.10
C LEU A 139 -12.66 13.19 3.09
N LYS A 140 -12.44 14.42 2.63
CA LYS A 140 -12.65 15.62 3.46
C LYS A 140 -14.09 15.78 3.95
N ILE A 141 -15.06 15.34 3.16
CA ILE A 141 -16.48 15.36 3.57
C ILE A 141 -16.71 14.31 4.64
N VAL A 142 -16.23 13.09 4.41
CA VAL A 142 -16.35 11.97 5.35
C VAL A 142 -15.60 12.25 6.67
N GLU A 143 -14.48 12.99 6.63
CA GLU A 143 -13.74 13.40 7.83
C GLU A 143 -14.56 14.27 8.79
N THR A 144 -15.54 15.02 8.26
CA THR A 144 -16.44 15.85 9.06
C THR A 144 -17.66 15.09 9.58
N MET A 145 -17.86 13.84 9.14
CA MET A 145 -18.92 12.97 9.64
C MET A 145 -18.48 12.33 10.96
N PRO A 146 -19.42 12.10 11.91
CA PRO A 146 -19.12 11.32 13.09
C PRO A 146 -18.68 9.91 12.71
N SER A 147 -17.64 9.40 13.37
CA SER A 147 -17.18 8.02 13.21
C SER A 147 -18.35 7.06 13.37
N SER A 148 -18.37 5.96 12.60
CA SER A 148 -19.42 4.94 12.74
C SER A 148 -19.54 4.55 14.22
N PRO A 149 -20.76 4.55 14.79
CA PRO A 149 -20.93 4.22 16.19
C PRO A 149 -20.39 2.81 16.42
N THR A 150 -19.44 2.67 17.35
CA THR A 150 -19.04 1.37 17.86
C THR A 150 -20.31 0.64 18.29
N PRO A 151 -20.56 -0.61 17.87
CA PRO A 151 -21.73 -1.35 18.33
C PRO A 151 -21.75 -1.28 19.86
N ALA A 152 -22.81 -0.69 20.42
CA ALA A 152 -22.96 -0.64 21.86
C ALA A 152 -22.89 -2.10 22.34
N ALA A 153 -21.88 -2.43 23.15
CA ALA A 153 -21.77 -3.75 23.74
C ALA A 153 -23.12 -4.07 24.38
N THR A 154 -23.78 -5.11 23.88
CA THR A 154 -25.05 -5.59 24.42
C THR A 154 -24.80 -5.98 25.86
N ILE A 155 -25.10 -5.08 26.80
CA ILE A 155 -25.18 -5.42 28.21
C ILE A 155 -26.49 -6.19 28.37
N SER A 156 -26.42 -7.51 28.25
CA SER A 156 -27.50 -8.41 28.65
C SER A 156 -27.79 -8.17 30.13
N GLN A 157 -29.01 -7.70 30.44
CA GLN A 157 -29.55 -7.68 31.80
C GLN A 157 -30.08 -9.05 32.20
#